data_AF-A0A2M7T0G7-F1
#
_entry.id   AF-A0A2M7T0G7-F1
#
_cell.length_a   1.000
_cell.length_b   1.000
_cell.length_c   1.000
_cell.angle_alpha   90.00
_cell.angle_beta   90.00
_cell.angle_gamma   90.00
#
_symmetry.space_group_name_H-M   'P 1'
#
loop_
_entity.id
_entity.type
_entity.pdbx_description
1 polymer ?
#
loop_
_entity_poly.entity_id
_entity_poly.type
_entity_poly.pdbx_seq_one_letter_code
_entity_poly.pdbx_strand_id
1 'polypeptide(L)' 'MVIDVFTEPVALELQGALVRRNGSPAMPAVLMEMDDGRRVLKLAREVEVV' A
#
# COMPACT_ATOMS: atom_id res chain seq x y z
N MET A 1 -3.07 9.46 -4.45
CA MET A 1 -4.48 9.03 -4.23
C MET A 1 -4.52 7.59 -3.75
N VAL A 2 -5.42 7.24 -2.82
CA VAL A 2 -5.66 5.85 -2.41
C VAL A 2 -6.47 5.12 -3.49
N ILE A 3 -6.00 3.96 -3.94
CA ILE A 3 -6.65 3.10 -4.93
C ILE A 3 -7.40 1.96 -4.25
N ASP A 4 -6.76 1.30 -3.28
CA ASP A 4 -7.28 0.09 -2.63
C ASP A 4 -6.77 -0.05 -1.19
N VAL A 5 -7.48 -0.82 -0.38
CA VAL A 5 -7.21 -1.04 1.04
C VAL A 5 -7.35 -2.53 1.38
N PHE A 6 -6.29 -3.11 1.92
CA PHE A 6 -6.20 -4.51 2.30
C PHE A 6 -6.16 -4.67 3.82
N THR A 7 -7.19 -5.30 4.38
CA THR A 7 -7.26 -5.65 5.81
C THR A 7 -6.67 -7.02 6.13
N GLU A 8 -5.96 -7.63 5.18
CA GLU A 8 -5.25 -8.90 5.30
C GLU A 8 -3.84 -8.76 4.68
N PRO A 9 -2.90 -9.71 4.93
CA PRO A 9 -1.61 -9.72 4.27
C PRO A 9 -1.75 -9.77 2.76
N VAL A 10 -1.02 -8.91 2.06
CA VAL A 10 -1.11 -8.75 0.61
C VAL A 10 0.28 -8.71 -0.02
N ALA A 11 0.39 -9.28 -1.21
CA ALA A 11 1.57 -9.24 -2.06
C ALA A 11 1.19 -8.78 -3.47
N LEU A 12 1.83 -7.72 -3.96
CA LEU A 12 1.58 -7.16 -5.29
C LEU A 12 2.89 -6.93 -6.03
N GLU A 13 2.90 -7.18 -7.33
CA GLU A 13 3.98 -6.73 -8.20
C GLU A 13 3.79 -5.25 -8.55
N LEU A 14 4.76 -4.43 -8.15
CA LEU A 14 4.77 -2.99 -8.36
C LEU A 14 6.09 -2.61 -9.01
N GLN A 15 6.03 -1.98 -10.18
CA GLN A 15 7.20 -1.56 -10.96
C GLN A 15 8.26 -2.68 -11.14
N GLY A 16 7.80 -3.92 -11.38
CA GLY A 16 8.67 -5.08 -11.58
C GLY A 16 9.25 -5.70 -10.31
N ALA A 17 8.86 -5.21 -9.12
CA ALA A 17 9.26 -5.77 -7.83
C ALA A 17 8.06 -6.31 -7.06
N LEU A 18 8.22 -7.48 -6.44
CA LEU A 18 7.20 -8.03 -5.54
C LEU A 18 7.26 -7.32 -4.19
N VAL A 19 6.21 -6.60 -3.83
CA VAL A 19 6.06 -5.89 -2.56
C VAL A 19 5.07 -6.63 -1.69
N ARG A 20 5.48 -6.96 -0.45
CA ARG A 20 4.63 -7.63 0.54
C ARG A 20 4.35 -6.71 1.71
N ARG A 21 3.09 -6.63 2.14
CA ARG A 21 2.69 -5.91 3.36
C ARG A 21 1.77 -6.78 4.20
N ASN A 22 2.02 -6.77 5.51
CA ASN A 22 1.22 -7.48 6.50
C ASN A 22 0.02 -6.61 6.92
N GLY A 23 -0.92 -6.41 6.00
CA GLY A 23 -2.18 -5.74 6.29
C GLY A 23 -2.98 -6.51 7.35
N SER A 24 -3.74 -5.79 8.15
CA SER A 24 -4.68 -6.33 9.14
C SER A 24 -5.83 -5.35 9.36
N PRO A 25 -6.95 -5.73 10.00
CA PRO A 25 -8.04 -4.78 10.26
C PRO A 25 -7.64 -3.59 11.14
N ALA A 26 -6.69 -3.79 12.06
CA ALA A 26 -6.16 -2.73 12.92
C ALA A 26 -5.05 -1.89 12.24
N MET A 27 -4.42 -2.43 11.19
CA MET A 27 -3.33 -1.78 10.47
C MET A 27 -3.38 -2.22 8.99
N PRO A 28 -4.29 -1.65 8.20
CA PRO A 28 -4.47 -2.08 6.83
C PRO A 28 -3.28 -1.68 5.96
N ALA A 29 -3.05 -2.42 4.89
CA ALA A 29 -2.17 -1.98 3.80
C ALA A 29 -2.98 -1.16 2.80
N VAL A 30 -2.38 -0.11 2.25
CA VAL A 30 -3.00 0.86 1.37
C VAL A 30 -2.19 0.92 0.09
N LEU A 31 -2.84 0.65 -1.05
CA LEU A 31 -2.28 0.88 -2.37
C LEU A 31 -2.59 2.32 -2.78
N MET A 32 -1.55 3.06 -3.16
CA MET A 32 -1.68 4.47 -3.53
C MET A 32 -1.04 4.73 -4.89
N GLU A 33 -1.65 5.61 -5.68
CA GLU A 33 -1.04 6.24 -6.85
C GLU A 33 -0.37 7.55 -6.44
N MET A 34 0.89 7.72 -6.83
CA MET A 34 1.68 8.93 -6.66
C MET A 34 1.47 9.88 -7.84
N ASP A 35 1.84 11.15 -7.70
CA ASP A 35 1.65 12.17 -8.73
C ASP A 35 2.46 11.90 -10.02
N ASP A 36 3.52 11.09 -9.93
CA ASP A 36 4.32 10.63 -11.06
C ASP A 36 3.76 9.34 -11.72
N GLY A 37 2.56 8.91 -11.34
CA GLY A 37 1.90 7.71 -11.84
C GLY A 37 2.44 6.40 -11.25
N ARG A 38 3.44 6.43 -10.36
CA ARG A 38 3.90 5.22 -9.67
C ARG A 38 2.88 4.77 -8.63
N ARG A 39 2.82 3.46 -8.43
CA ARG A 39 1.98 2.84 -7.41
C ARG A 39 2.82 2.33 -6.26
N VAL A 40 2.44 2.66 -5.04
CA VAL A 40 3.13 2.25 -3.82
C VAL A 40 2.18 1.53 -2.88
N LEU A 41 2.70 0.50 -2.20
CA LEU A 41 1.96 -0.24 -1.18
C LEU A 41 2.59 -0.01 0.20
N LYS A 42 1.83 0.63 1.09
CA LYS A 42 2.26 1.02 2.43
C LYS A 42 1.26 0.58 3.49
N LEU A 43 1.70 0.32 4.72
CA LEU A 43 0.79 0.18 5.86
C LEU A 43 0.21 1.54 6.22
N ALA A 44 -1.03 1.59 6.73
CA ALA A 44 -1.72 2.83 7.08
C ALA A 44 -0.90 3.75 7.99
N ARG A 45 -0.12 3.19 8.94
CA ARG A 45 0.79 3.97 9.81
C ARG A 45 1.96 4.64 9.09
N GLU A 46 2.35 4.14 7.91
CA GLU A 46 3.40 4.72 7.06
C GLU A 46 2.84 5.82 6.14
N VAL A 47 1.52 6.04 6.19
CA VAL A 47 0.79 7.08 5.45
C VAL A 47 0.55 8.32 6.32
N GLU A 48 0.90 8.30 7.62
CA GLU A 48 0.81 9.49 8.48
C GLU A 48 1.85 10.56 8.15
N VAL A 49 1.31 11.61 7.53
CA VAL A 49 1.62 13.05 7.54
C VAL A 49 2.98 13.50 6.97
N VAL A 50 2.92 13.90 5.69
CA VAL A 50 3.63 15.09 5.19
C VAL A 50 2.68 16.27 5.32
#